data_AF-A0A7C4DE67-F1
#
_entry.id   AF-A0A7C4DE67-F1
#
_cell.length_a   1.000
_cell.length_b   1.000
_cell.length_c   1.000
_cell.angle_alpha   90.00
_cell.angle_beta   90.00
_cell.angle_gamma   90.00
#
_symmetry.space_group_name_H-M   'P 1'
#
loop_
_entity.id
_entity.type
_entity.pdbx_description
1 polymer ?
#
loop_
_entity_poly.entity_id
_entity_poly.type
_entity_poly.pdbx_seq_one_letter_code
_entity_poly.pdbx_strand_id
1 'polypeptide(L)'
;MNRLILVLAESALETVPQALWGHPEVRRNSRERGLSPGEILLDRSYHHRAMRYLKDAHKRGRPDIVHFSLLNALETPLSDKGLLRVYVHTFQDFILEFNPRIRLPRNYMRFKGLMEQLFRIGRVPPEGEVLITLRKGSLADLKNELKPDMVIGFSSGGLLKPLQNIVLELTNVDSVMTVVGCFPHGEFKEANVKLFDSCYAIYPKTLNAWVVVARLVYEVEKSMNLNLKETNI
;
A
#
# COMPACT_ATOMS: atom_id res chain seq x y z
N MET A 1 -17.10 -14.57 1.67
CA MET A 1 -16.45 -13.25 1.68
C MET A 1 -17.08 -12.45 0.59
N ASN A 2 -17.68 -11.31 0.93
CA ASN A 2 -18.39 -10.48 -0.03
C ASN A 2 -17.49 -9.37 -0.57
N ARG A 3 -16.47 -8.95 0.19
CA ARG A 3 -15.50 -7.93 -0.24
C ARG A 3 -14.17 -8.06 0.50
N LEU A 4 -13.06 -7.86 -0.21
CA LEU A 4 -11.72 -7.77 0.37
C LEU A 4 -11.32 -6.29 0.54
N ILE A 5 -10.89 -5.92 1.73
CA ILE A 5 -10.19 -4.67 1.99
C ILE A 5 -8.70 -4.99 2.05
N LEU A 6 -7.91 -4.44 1.14
CA LEU A 6 -6.45 -4.57 1.13
C LEU A 6 -5.82 -3.27 1.60
N VAL A 7 -4.98 -3.35 2.63
CA VAL A 7 -4.24 -2.22 3.16
C VAL A 7 -2.74 -2.45 3.06
N LEU A 8 -2.08 -1.59 2.29
CA LEU A 8 -0.62 -1.49 2.24
C LEU A 8 -0.16 -0.59 3.38
N ALA A 9 0.33 -1.19 4.46
CA ALA A 9 0.56 -0.49 5.73
C ALA A 9 2.03 -0.15 5.97
N GLU A 10 2.23 0.96 6.72
CA GLU A 10 3.55 1.55 7.00
C GLU A 10 4.35 1.81 5.71
N SER A 11 3.62 2.15 4.66
CA SER A 11 4.14 2.25 3.31
C SER A 11 5.26 3.27 3.24
N ALA A 12 6.34 2.90 2.55
CA ALA A 12 7.54 3.72 2.35
C ALA A 12 7.32 4.87 1.33
N LEU A 13 6.19 5.56 1.46
CA LEU A 13 5.67 6.61 0.59
C LEU A 13 5.40 7.87 1.44
N GLU A 14 6.22 8.89 1.24
CA GLU A 14 6.15 10.16 1.95
C GLU A 14 6.88 11.24 1.14
N THR A 15 6.56 12.51 1.37
CA THR A 15 7.38 13.62 0.88
C THR A 15 8.67 13.75 1.69
N VAL A 16 9.66 14.45 1.15
CA VAL A 16 10.94 14.61 1.85
C VAL A 16 10.71 15.34 3.18
N PRO A 17 11.13 14.77 4.33
CA PRO A 17 10.97 15.40 5.63
C PRO A 17 11.71 16.74 5.72
N GLN A 18 11.13 17.70 6.46
CA GLN A 18 11.70 19.04 6.61
C GLN A 18 13.16 19.06 7.06
N ALA A 19 13.54 18.12 7.94
CA ALA A 19 14.91 17.97 8.43
C ALA A 19 15.94 17.71 7.30
N LEU A 20 15.52 17.23 6.13
CA LEU A 20 16.39 16.93 5.00
C LEU A 20 16.42 18.02 3.91
N TRP A 21 15.56 19.05 3.99
CA TRP A 21 15.44 20.07 2.93
C TRP A 21 16.73 20.85 2.67
N GLY A 22 17.60 20.96 3.67
CA GLY A 22 18.91 21.59 3.56
C GLY A 22 19.97 20.74 2.86
N HIS A 23 19.77 19.43 2.73
CA HIS A 23 20.81 18.51 2.26
C HIS A 23 21.10 18.72 0.76
N PRO A 24 22.37 18.70 0.31
CA PRO A 24 22.73 18.95 -1.09
C PRO A 24 22.01 18.05 -2.11
N GLU A 25 21.85 16.76 -1.83
CA GLU A 25 21.12 15.82 -2.70
C GLU A 25 19.65 16.21 -2.90
N VAL A 26 18.98 16.61 -1.81
CA VAL A 26 17.57 17.01 -1.83
C VAL A 26 17.42 18.32 -2.59
N ARG A 27 18.29 19.31 -2.32
CA ARG A 27 18.28 20.60 -3.04
C ARG A 27 18.55 20.42 -4.53
N ARG A 28 19.48 19.54 -4.90
CA ARG A 28 19.74 19.23 -6.31
C ARG A 28 18.52 18.61 -6.97
N ASN A 29 17.92 17.57 -6.37
CA ASN A 29 16.75 16.91 -6.94
C ASN A 29 15.54 17.85 -7.05
N SER A 30 15.30 18.67 -6.02
CA SER A 30 14.28 19.73 -6.02
C SER A 30 14.47 20.71 -7.19
N ARG A 31 15.70 21.21 -7.41
CA ARG A 31 16.03 22.11 -8.53
C ARG A 31 15.81 21.45 -9.89
N GLU A 32 16.30 20.22 -10.07
CA GLU A 32 16.13 19.45 -11.31
C GLU A 32 14.65 19.20 -11.64
N ARG A 33 13.82 19.03 -10.62
CA ARG A 33 12.38 18.78 -10.74
C ARG A 33 11.53 20.05 -10.83
N GLY A 34 12.10 21.22 -10.52
CA GLY A 34 11.34 22.48 -10.45
C GLY A 34 10.28 22.50 -9.34
N LEU A 35 10.46 21.70 -8.29
CA LEU A 35 9.52 21.56 -7.16
C LEU A 35 10.22 21.91 -5.85
N SER A 36 9.50 22.38 -4.84
CA SER A 36 10.10 22.58 -3.52
C SER A 36 10.45 21.22 -2.87
N PRO A 37 11.42 21.17 -1.93
CA PRO A 37 11.77 19.93 -1.25
C PRO A 37 10.59 19.24 -0.56
N GLY A 38 9.62 20.00 -0.05
CA GLY A 38 8.43 19.44 0.60
C GLY A 38 7.41 18.82 -0.37
N GLU A 39 7.52 19.09 -1.67
CA GLU A 39 6.62 18.59 -2.71
C GLU A 39 7.15 17.34 -3.43
N ILE A 40 8.44 17.03 -3.29
CA ILE A 40 9.03 15.83 -3.91
C ILE A 40 8.94 14.63 -2.98
N LEU A 41 8.77 13.43 -3.56
CA LEU A 41 8.78 12.19 -2.77
C LEU A 41 10.18 11.86 -2.25
N LEU A 42 10.23 11.35 -1.02
CA LEU A 42 11.43 10.72 -0.49
C LEU A 42 11.70 9.41 -1.25
N ASP A 43 12.87 9.32 -1.87
CA ASP A 43 13.27 8.16 -2.66
C ASP A 43 14.76 7.90 -2.46
N ARG A 44 15.09 6.71 -2.00
CA ARG A 44 16.46 6.29 -1.68
C ARG A 44 17.38 6.37 -2.89
N SER A 45 16.87 6.20 -4.10
CA SER A 45 17.66 6.28 -5.34
C SER A 45 18.25 7.69 -5.54
N TYR A 46 17.59 8.72 -5.00
CA TYR A 46 18.01 10.12 -5.11
C TYR A 46 18.56 10.68 -3.79
N HIS A 47 18.08 10.20 -2.64
CA HIS A 47 18.29 10.80 -1.33
C HIS A 47 19.08 9.89 -0.37
N HIS A 48 19.80 8.88 -0.87
CA HIS A 48 20.46 7.87 -0.04
C HIS A 48 21.33 8.47 1.08
N ARG A 49 22.17 9.47 0.79
CA ARG A 49 23.06 10.06 1.81
C ARG A 49 22.27 10.92 2.78
N ALA A 50 21.31 11.70 2.28
CA ALA A 50 20.43 12.52 3.12
C ALA A 50 19.67 11.66 4.16
N MET A 51 19.20 10.48 3.74
CA MET A 51 18.39 9.60 4.56
C MET A 51 19.16 8.93 5.71
N ARG A 52 20.50 8.94 5.73
CA ARG A 52 21.30 8.27 6.79
C ARG A 52 21.02 8.82 8.19
N TYR A 53 20.54 10.06 8.28
CA TYR A 53 20.22 10.74 9.54
C TYR A 53 18.75 10.61 9.95
N LEU A 54 17.92 9.93 9.15
CA LEU A 54 16.52 9.73 9.49
C LEU A 54 16.36 8.57 10.48
N LYS A 55 15.52 8.80 11.49
CA LYS A 55 14.95 7.69 12.27
C LYS A 55 14.23 6.73 11.33
N ASP A 56 14.45 5.43 11.57
CA ASP A 56 13.88 4.32 10.80
C ASP A 56 14.17 4.44 9.30
N ALA A 57 15.31 5.01 8.93
CA ALA A 57 15.71 5.18 7.53
C ALA A 57 15.58 3.88 6.74
N HIS A 58 15.86 2.73 7.35
CA HIS A 58 15.77 1.41 6.72
C HIS A 58 14.36 1.07 6.20
N LYS A 59 13.28 1.65 6.74
CA LYS A 59 11.88 1.46 6.30
C LYS A 59 11.41 2.44 5.23
N ARG A 60 12.18 3.49 4.95
CA ARG A 60 11.69 4.70 4.27
C ARG A 60 12.26 4.85 2.87
N GLY A 61 11.64 5.72 2.08
CA GLY A 61 12.09 6.16 0.76
C GLY A 61 12.12 5.06 -0.30
N ARG A 62 11.10 4.21 -0.34
CA ARG A 62 10.95 3.12 -1.31
C ARG A 62 9.52 3.10 -1.89
N PRO A 63 9.08 4.20 -2.53
CA PRO A 63 7.73 4.30 -3.07
C PRO A 63 7.50 3.34 -4.26
N ASP A 64 8.57 2.79 -4.84
CA ASP A 64 8.51 1.72 -5.84
C ASP A 64 7.83 0.44 -5.31
N ILE A 65 7.98 0.12 -4.02
CA ILE A 65 7.31 -1.04 -3.41
C ILE A 65 5.79 -0.85 -3.45
N VAL A 66 5.33 0.35 -3.08
CA VAL A 66 3.91 0.72 -3.12
C VAL A 66 3.41 0.69 -4.55
N HIS A 67 4.18 1.22 -5.49
CA HIS A 67 3.83 1.22 -6.91
C HIS A 67 3.59 -0.21 -7.44
N PHE A 68 4.54 -1.12 -7.22
CA PHE A 68 4.39 -2.51 -7.65
C PHE A 68 3.23 -3.20 -6.95
N SER A 69 3.07 -3.01 -5.64
CA SER A 69 1.96 -3.60 -4.89
C SER A 69 0.60 -3.14 -5.40
N LEU A 70 0.45 -1.85 -5.70
CA LEU A 70 -0.79 -1.30 -6.24
C LEU A 70 -1.09 -1.82 -7.65
N LEU A 71 -0.09 -1.92 -8.54
CA LEU A 71 -0.28 -2.51 -9.87
C LEU A 71 -0.75 -3.96 -9.80
N ASN A 72 -0.21 -4.75 -8.85
CA ASN A 72 -0.61 -6.13 -8.64
C ASN A 72 -1.97 -6.29 -7.94
N ALA A 73 -2.55 -5.21 -7.40
CA ALA A 73 -3.85 -5.22 -6.75
C ALA A 73 -4.97 -4.70 -7.66
N LEU A 74 -4.77 -3.54 -8.29
CA LEU A 74 -5.83 -2.77 -8.94
C LEU A 74 -6.14 -3.20 -10.37
N GLU A 75 -5.18 -3.81 -11.08
CA GLU A 75 -5.39 -4.34 -12.45
C GLU A 75 -5.76 -5.84 -12.43
N THR A 76 -6.71 -6.22 -11.58
CA THR A 76 -7.11 -7.63 -11.35
C THR A 76 -8.62 -7.84 -11.53
N PRO A 77 -9.08 -9.05 -11.90
CA PRO A 77 -10.52 -9.39 -11.92
C PRO A 77 -11.26 -9.06 -10.63
N LEU A 78 -10.62 -9.22 -9.46
CA LEU A 78 -11.21 -8.86 -8.17
C LEU A 78 -11.51 -7.35 -8.07
N SER A 79 -10.59 -6.51 -8.57
CA SER A 79 -10.74 -5.06 -8.61
C SER A 79 -11.81 -4.64 -9.62
N ASP A 80 -11.78 -5.22 -10.83
CA ASP A 80 -12.74 -4.92 -11.91
C ASP A 80 -14.20 -5.20 -11.51
N LYS A 81 -14.42 -6.30 -10.77
CA LYS A 81 -15.75 -6.67 -10.23
C LYS A 81 -16.17 -5.85 -9.01
N GLY A 82 -15.38 -4.87 -8.56
CA GLY A 82 -15.70 -4.03 -7.39
C GLY A 82 -15.67 -4.77 -6.05
N LEU A 83 -14.97 -5.92 -6.00
CA LEU A 83 -14.85 -6.78 -4.82
C LEU A 83 -13.59 -6.48 -4.00
N LEU A 84 -12.72 -5.59 -4.50
CA LEU A 84 -11.50 -5.12 -3.83
C LEU A 84 -11.60 -3.62 -3.50
N ARG A 85 -11.33 -3.26 -2.25
CA ARG A 85 -11.03 -1.88 -1.84
C ARG A 85 -9.57 -1.79 -1.45
N VAL A 86 -8.84 -0.82 -1.98
CA VAL A 86 -7.40 -0.67 -1.74
C VAL A 86 -7.10 0.62 -0.98
N TYR A 87 -6.35 0.49 0.10
CA TYR A 87 -5.83 1.60 0.89
C TYR A 87 -4.32 1.53 1.02
N VAL A 88 -3.69 2.69 1.14
CA VAL A 88 -2.28 2.82 1.53
C VAL A 88 -2.23 3.60 2.83
N HIS A 89 -1.75 2.98 3.89
CA HIS A 89 -1.37 3.64 5.13
C HIS A 89 0.14 3.90 5.10
N THR A 90 0.56 5.16 5.15
CA THR A 90 1.97 5.55 5.02
C THR A 90 2.72 5.49 6.35
N PHE A 91 4.06 5.54 6.29
CA PHE A 91 4.89 5.60 7.50
C PHE A 91 4.59 6.83 8.39
N GLN A 92 4.12 7.93 7.80
CA GLN A 92 3.75 9.18 8.47
C GLN A 92 2.26 9.29 8.82
N ASP A 93 1.54 8.16 8.87
CA ASP A 93 0.11 8.10 9.23
C ASP A 93 -0.76 9.01 8.33
N PHE A 94 -0.59 8.83 7.02
CA PHE A 94 -1.58 9.24 6.02
C PHE A 94 -2.28 8.01 5.44
N ILE A 95 -3.55 8.17 5.11
CA ILE A 95 -4.38 7.18 4.42
C ILE A 95 -4.64 7.69 3.01
N LEU A 96 -4.27 6.87 2.03
CA LEU A 96 -4.71 7.04 0.65
C LEU A 96 -5.79 6.00 0.37
N GLU A 97 -6.87 6.42 -0.26
CA GLU A 97 -7.96 5.55 -0.73
C GLU A 97 -8.02 5.60 -2.25
N PHE A 98 -8.04 4.41 -2.86
CA PHE A 98 -8.01 4.26 -4.32
C PHE A 98 -9.38 3.81 -4.82
N ASN A 99 -9.94 4.54 -5.78
CA ASN A 99 -11.12 4.14 -6.52
C ASN A 99 -10.79 2.89 -7.37
N PRO A 100 -11.59 1.81 -7.34
CA PRO A 100 -11.34 0.60 -8.12
C PRO A 100 -11.19 0.82 -9.64
N ARG A 101 -11.78 1.90 -10.18
CA ARG A 101 -11.69 2.25 -11.61
C ARG A 101 -10.36 2.90 -12.01
N ILE A 102 -9.48 3.21 -11.05
CA ILE A 102 -8.23 3.91 -11.34
C ILE A 102 -7.31 3.04 -12.21
N ARG A 103 -6.74 3.65 -13.25
CA ARG A 103 -5.62 3.07 -14.01
C ARG A 103 -4.34 3.76 -13.58
N LEU A 104 -3.51 3.06 -12.81
CA LEU A 104 -2.26 3.63 -12.33
C LEU A 104 -1.21 3.71 -13.43
N PRO A 105 -0.36 4.74 -13.44
CA PRO A 105 0.75 4.80 -14.40
C PRO A 105 1.71 3.62 -14.19
N ARG A 106 1.92 2.80 -15.22
CA ARG A 106 2.92 1.70 -15.19
C ARG A 106 4.36 2.19 -15.13
N ASN A 107 4.63 3.38 -15.68
CA ASN A 107 5.93 4.02 -15.57
C ASN A 107 6.11 4.64 -14.19
N TYR A 108 7.18 4.26 -13.49
CA TYR A 108 7.46 4.73 -12.13
C TYR A 108 7.57 6.25 -12.02
N MET A 109 8.18 6.94 -12.99
CA MET A 109 8.31 8.40 -12.94
C MET A 109 6.96 9.11 -13.06
N ARG A 110 6.03 8.55 -13.84
CA ARG A 110 4.64 9.05 -13.90
C ARG A 110 3.89 8.77 -12.61
N PHE A 111 4.05 7.58 -12.02
CA PHE A 111 3.48 7.27 -10.70
C PHE A 111 4.01 8.23 -9.62
N LYS A 112 5.33 8.48 -9.61
CA LYS A 112 5.98 9.42 -8.70
C LYS A 112 5.35 10.81 -8.83
N GLY A 113 5.23 11.35 -10.05
CA GLY A 113 4.58 12.65 -10.26
C GLY A 113 3.12 12.69 -9.80
N LEU A 114 2.36 11.60 -10.00
CA LEU A 114 0.98 11.48 -9.53
C LEU A 114 0.88 11.54 -7.99
N MET A 115 1.78 10.82 -7.30
CA MET A 115 1.82 10.82 -5.85
C MET A 115 2.28 12.17 -5.27
N GLU A 116 3.26 12.83 -5.90
CA GLU A 116 3.69 14.20 -5.52
C GLU A 116 2.53 15.19 -5.63
N GLN A 117 1.75 15.11 -6.72
CA GLN A 117 0.52 15.89 -6.87
C GLN A 117 -0.51 15.55 -5.79
N LEU A 118 -0.70 14.26 -5.49
CA LEU A 118 -1.62 13.80 -4.44
C LEU A 118 -1.26 14.37 -3.07
N PHE A 119 0.03 14.36 -2.69
CA PHE A 119 0.49 14.95 -1.43
C PHE A 119 0.29 16.47 -1.38
N ARG A 120 0.39 17.16 -2.52
CA ARG A 120 0.19 18.60 -2.60
C ARG A 120 -1.28 19.01 -2.53
N ILE A 121 -2.16 18.27 -3.21
CA ILE A 121 -3.57 18.68 -3.44
C ILE A 121 -4.53 17.93 -2.52
N GLY A 122 -4.16 16.75 -2.03
CA GLY A 122 -5.03 15.87 -1.24
C GLY A 122 -5.96 14.99 -2.08
N ARG A 123 -5.99 15.17 -3.41
CA ARG A 123 -6.79 14.36 -4.34
C ARG A 123 -6.20 14.25 -5.73
N VAL A 124 -6.60 13.21 -6.45
CA VAL A 124 -6.28 12.96 -7.86
C VAL A 124 -7.55 12.49 -8.60
N PRO A 125 -7.85 13.02 -9.79
CA PRO A 125 -7.34 14.28 -10.37
C PRO A 125 -7.71 15.51 -9.49
N PRO A 126 -7.06 16.67 -9.74
CA PRO A 126 -7.36 17.91 -9.00
C PRO A 126 -8.81 18.36 -9.20
N GLU A 127 -9.33 18.17 -10.41
CA GLU A 127 -10.68 18.52 -10.83
C GLU A 127 -11.36 17.29 -11.46
N GLY A 128 -12.70 17.21 -11.38
CA GLY A 128 -13.49 16.08 -11.91
C GLY A 128 -13.78 14.99 -10.87
N GLU A 129 -14.04 13.77 -11.33
CA GLU A 129 -14.31 12.60 -10.48
C GLU A 129 -13.04 12.20 -9.70
N VAL A 130 -13.17 12.00 -8.39
CA VAL A 130 -12.03 11.66 -7.51
C VAL A 130 -11.66 10.18 -7.65
N LEU A 131 -10.40 9.91 -7.98
CA LEU A 131 -9.84 8.57 -8.11
C LEU A 131 -8.91 8.19 -6.96
N ILE A 132 -8.24 9.16 -6.35
CA ILE A 132 -7.46 8.96 -5.13
C ILE A 132 -7.74 10.12 -4.18
N THR A 133 -8.00 9.80 -2.91
CA THR A 133 -7.99 10.80 -1.82
C THR A 133 -6.84 10.52 -0.87
N LEU A 134 -6.27 11.58 -0.30
CA LEU A 134 -5.27 11.54 0.75
C LEU A 134 -5.80 12.28 1.98
N ARG A 135 -5.75 11.64 3.14
CA ARG A 135 -6.07 12.26 4.43
C ARG A 135 -5.07 11.84 5.49
N LYS A 136 -4.94 12.64 6.55
CA LYS A 136 -4.18 12.24 7.73
C LYS A 136 -4.99 11.22 8.53
N GLY A 137 -4.35 10.17 9.02
CA GLY A 137 -4.98 9.12 9.81
C GLY A 137 -4.08 7.90 10.00
N SER A 138 -4.15 7.31 11.18
CA SER A 138 -3.45 6.06 11.52
C SER A 138 -4.16 4.83 10.96
N LEU A 139 -3.49 3.68 11.01
CA LEU A 139 -4.12 2.40 10.68
C LEU A 139 -5.32 2.07 11.59
N ALA A 140 -5.28 2.52 12.85
CA ALA A 140 -6.37 2.35 13.80
C ALA A 140 -7.59 3.19 13.40
N ASP A 141 -7.37 4.44 12.97
CA ASP A 141 -8.44 5.31 12.45
C ASP A 141 -9.13 4.66 11.25
N LEU A 142 -8.34 4.10 10.32
CA LEU A 142 -8.87 3.38 9.16
C LEU A 142 -9.69 2.15 9.57
N LYS A 143 -9.20 1.34 10.51
CA LYS A 143 -9.95 0.18 11.04
C LYS A 143 -11.29 0.62 11.64
N ASN A 144 -11.30 1.69 12.43
CA ASN A 144 -12.50 2.20 13.10
C ASN A 144 -13.53 2.79 12.10
N GLU A 145 -13.05 3.36 11.01
CA GLU A 145 -13.88 3.85 9.91
C GLU A 145 -14.52 2.70 9.12
N LEU A 146 -13.71 1.70 8.73
CA LEU A 146 -14.16 0.62 7.86
C LEU A 146 -14.92 -0.48 8.61
N LYS A 147 -14.71 -0.62 9.92
CA LYS A 147 -15.31 -1.64 10.80
C LYS A 147 -15.32 -3.04 10.16
N PRO A 148 -14.16 -3.58 9.75
CA PRO A 148 -14.10 -4.93 9.21
C PRO A 148 -14.45 -5.96 10.29
N ASP A 149 -15.05 -7.08 9.87
CA ASP A 149 -15.40 -8.19 10.77
C ASP A 149 -14.14 -8.92 11.26
N MET A 150 -13.06 -8.87 10.46
CA MET A 150 -11.78 -9.49 10.78
C MET A 150 -10.62 -8.71 10.15
N VAL A 151 -9.50 -8.61 10.88
CA VAL A 151 -8.26 -7.99 10.46
C VAL A 151 -7.12 -9.00 10.47
N ILE A 152 -6.50 -9.22 9.31
CA ILE A 152 -5.39 -10.17 9.14
C ILE A 152 -4.14 -9.45 8.68
N GLY A 153 -3.06 -9.60 9.46
CA GLY A 153 -1.73 -9.16 9.08
C GLY A 153 -0.96 -10.24 8.32
N PHE A 154 -0.15 -9.83 7.35
CA PHE A 154 0.84 -10.67 6.69
C PHE A 154 2.25 -10.19 7.04
N SER A 155 3.01 -11.01 7.76
CA SER A 155 4.39 -10.74 8.17
C SER A 155 5.20 -12.05 8.15
N SER A 156 6.50 -11.97 7.86
CA SER A 156 7.39 -13.14 7.98
C SER A 156 7.53 -13.67 9.41
N GLY A 157 7.25 -12.85 10.43
CA GLY A 157 7.19 -13.27 11.82
C GLY A 157 5.83 -13.84 12.27
N GLY A 158 4.84 -13.91 11.36
CA GLY A 158 3.52 -14.47 11.64
C GLY A 158 3.51 -16.00 11.69
N LEU A 159 2.36 -16.58 12.05
CA LEU A 159 2.17 -18.03 12.04
C LEU A 159 2.26 -18.57 10.61
N LEU A 160 3.18 -19.50 10.36
CA LEU A 160 3.36 -20.09 9.05
C LEU A 160 2.12 -20.89 8.66
N LYS A 161 1.45 -20.48 7.57
CA LYS A 161 0.24 -21.14 7.07
C LYS A 161 0.11 -20.99 5.56
N PRO A 162 -0.21 -22.06 4.81
CA PRO A 162 -0.48 -21.94 3.38
C PRO A 162 -1.60 -20.93 3.13
N LEU A 163 -1.38 -20.01 2.18
CA LEU A 163 -2.31 -18.93 1.87
C LEU A 163 -3.71 -19.44 1.50
N GLN A 164 -3.80 -20.59 0.82
CA GLN A 164 -5.05 -21.27 0.50
C GLN A 164 -5.90 -21.54 1.75
N ASN A 165 -5.26 -22.06 2.81
CA ASN A 165 -5.95 -22.39 4.05
C ASN A 165 -6.38 -21.11 4.79
N ILE A 166 -5.57 -20.06 4.74
CA ILE A 166 -5.95 -18.75 5.28
C ILE A 166 -7.21 -18.25 4.57
N VAL A 167 -7.19 -18.17 3.23
CA VAL A 167 -8.31 -17.65 2.43
C VAL A 167 -9.58 -18.48 2.60
N LEU A 168 -9.47 -19.82 2.71
CA LEU A 168 -10.62 -20.69 2.98
C LEU A 168 -11.32 -20.32 4.30
N GLU A 169 -10.59 -19.96 5.34
CA GLU A 169 -11.18 -19.52 6.62
C GLU A 169 -11.90 -18.17 6.51
N LEU A 170 -11.55 -17.35 5.52
CA LEU A 170 -12.17 -16.05 5.27
C LEU A 170 -13.48 -16.16 4.49
N THR A 171 -13.78 -17.32 3.90
CA THR A 171 -14.93 -17.49 3.02
C THR A 171 -16.28 -17.24 3.70
N ASN A 172 -16.36 -17.35 5.03
CA ASN A 172 -17.59 -17.08 5.78
C ASN A 172 -17.60 -15.71 6.48
N VAL A 173 -16.60 -14.86 6.24
CA VAL A 173 -16.51 -13.51 6.81
C VAL A 173 -16.90 -12.50 5.73
N ASP A 174 -17.85 -11.61 6.02
CA ASP A 174 -18.41 -10.70 5.01
C ASP A 174 -17.41 -9.62 4.58
N SER A 175 -16.75 -8.98 5.54
CA SER A 175 -15.79 -7.90 5.34
C SER A 175 -14.46 -8.20 6.03
N VAL A 176 -13.43 -8.53 5.24
CA VAL A 176 -12.08 -8.82 5.76
C VAL A 176 -11.10 -7.71 5.37
N MET A 177 -10.39 -7.19 6.36
CA MET A 177 -9.26 -6.28 6.17
C MET A 177 -7.95 -7.05 6.24
N THR A 178 -7.27 -7.13 5.11
CA THR A 178 -5.92 -7.70 5.00
C THR A 178 -4.87 -6.60 5.00
N VAL A 179 -3.81 -6.80 5.77
CA VAL A 179 -2.77 -5.80 6.01
C VAL A 179 -1.42 -6.37 5.59
N VAL A 180 -0.78 -5.75 4.61
CA VAL A 180 0.54 -6.14 4.09
C VAL A 180 1.53 -5.00 4.33
N GLY A 181 2.68 -5.30 4.93
CA GLY A 181 3.73 -4.32 5.18
C GLY A 181 4.36 -3.88 3.87
N CYS A 182 4.30 -2.58 3.54
CA CYS A 182 4.76 -2.06 2.25
C CYS A 182 6.03 -1.20 2.41
N PHE A 183 7.00 -1.76 3.11
CA PHE A 183 8.31 -1.18 3.40
C PHE A 183 9.41 -2.23 3.17
N PRO A 184 10.67 -1.83 2.88
CA PRO A 184 11.72 -2.76 2.46
C PRO A 184 12.27 -3.66 3.58
N HIS A 185 12.38 -3.14 4.81
CA HIS A 185 13.04 -3.84 5.92
C HIS A 185 12.38 -3.53 7.26
N GLY A 186 12.50 -4.43 8.22
CA GLY A 186 11.98 -4.28 9.59
C GLY A 186 10.69 -5.06 9.82
N GLU A 187 10.13 -4.87 11.01
CA GLU A 187 8.87 -5.47 11.49
C GLU A 187 7.78 -4.39 11.57
N PHE A 188 6.49 -4.73 11.57
CA PHE A 188 5.44 -3.74 11.87
C PHE A 188 5.66 -3.05 13.23
N LYS A 189 5.19 -1.80 13.37
CA LYS A 189 5.05 -1.14 14.67
C LYS A 189 4.13 -1.99 15.54
N GLU A 190 4.50 -2.18 16.81
CA GLU A 190 3.72 -2.97 17.77
C GLU A 190 2.26 -2.50 17.89
N ALA A 191 2.04 -1.18 17.85
CA ALA A 191 0.71 -0.58 17.88
C ALA A 191 -0.18 -1.04 16.71
N ASN A 192 0.40 -1.29 15.53
CA ASN A 192 -0.32 -1.77 14.36
C ASN A 192 -0.57 -3.28 14.45
N VAL A 193 0.38 -4.05 14.97
CA VAL A 193 0.20 -5.50 15.17
C VAL A 193 -0.95 -5.80 16.11
N LYS A 194 -1.15 -4.99 17.16
CA LYS A 194 -2.26 -5.11 18.11
C LYS A 194 -3.66 -4.93 17.47
N LEU A 195 -3.73 -4.43 16.24
CA LEU A 195 -5.00 -4.29 15.51
C LEU A 195 -5.44 -5.59 14.83
N PHE A 196 -4.53 -6.55 14.67
CA PHE A 196 -4.75 -7.78 13.92
C PHE A 196 -5.36 -8.86 14.83
N ASP A 197 -6.42 -9.51 14.34
CA ASP A 197 -6.98 -10.70 14.99
C ASP A 197 -6.06 -11.91 14.78
N SER A 198 -5.32 -11.92 13.67
CA SER A 198 -4.30 -12.92 13.36
C SER A 198 -3.20 -12.36 12.46
N CYS A 199 -2.00 -12.90 12.57
CA CYS A 199 -0.85 -12.54 11.74
C CYS A 199 -0.21 -13.81 11.15
N TYR A 200 -0.08 -13.88 9.83
CA TYR A 200 0.40 -15.08 9.13
C TYR A 200 1.63 -14.82 8.28
N ALA A 201 2.50 -15.83 8.22
CA ALA A 201 3.53 -15.97 7.20
C ALA A 201 3.05 -16.96 6.13
N ILE A 202 3.12 -16.59 4.85
CA ILE A 202 2.66 -17.45 3.74
C ILE A 202 3.81 -18.21 3.07
N TYR A 203 5.03 -18.03 3.55
CA TYR A 203 6.23 -18.68 3.07
C TYR A 203 7.31 -18.66 4.16
N PRO A 204 8.20 -19.68 4.26
CA PRO A 204 9.24 -19.73 5.29
C PRO A 204 10.30 -18.63 5.20
N LYS A 205 10.38 -17.93 4.05
CA LYS A 205 11.30 -16.80 3.84
C LYS A 205 10.51 -15.52 3.61
N THR A 206 11.15 -14.39 3.87
CA THR A 206 10.60 -13.07 3.54
C THR A 206 10.29 -12.97 2.05
N LEU A 207 9.10 -12.46 1.73
CA LEU A 207 8.65 -12.14 0.38
C LEU A 207 8.51 -10.63 0.23
N ASN A 208 8.68 -10.14 -1.01
CA ASN A 208 8.37 -8.75 -1.32
C ASN A 208 6.86 -8.48 -1.16
N ALA A 209 6.50 -7.27 -0.75
CA ALA A 209 5.10 -6.88 -0.54
C ALA A 209 4.23 -7.14 -1.77
N TRP A 210 4.69 -6.81 -2.98
CA TRP A 210 3.93 -7.06 -4.22
C TRP A 210 3.73 -8.54 -4.52
N VAL A 211 4.61 -9.43 -4.08
CA VAL A 211 4.44 -10.88 -4.23
C VAL A 211 3.35 -11.39 -3.28
N VAL A 212 3.33 -10.90 -2.04
CA VAL A 212 2.27 -11.22 -1.07
C VAL A 212 0.93 -10.75 -1.59
N VAL A 213 0.86 -9.50 -2.07
CA VAL A 213 -0.35 -8.91 -2.66
C VAL A 213 -0.84 -9.72 -3.87
N ALA A 214 0.03 -10.00 -4.84
CA ALA A 214 -0.35 -10.74 -6.04
C ALA A 214 -0.91 -12.14 -5.69
N ARG A 215 -0.26 -12.85 -4.77
CA ARG A 215 -0.71 -14.17 -4.32
C ARG A 215 -2.04 -14.10 -3.56
N LEU A 216 -2.20 -13.11 -2.68
CA LEU A 216 -3.43 -12.91 -1.91
C LEU A 216 -4.61 -12.64 -2.82
N VAL A 217 -4.48 -11.68 -3.73
CA VAL A 217 -5.56 -11.32 -4.67
C VAL A 217 -5.93 -12.53 -5.52
N TYR A 218 -4.95 -13.21 -6.11
CA TYR A 218 -5.19 -14.40 -6.92
C TYR A 218 -5.86 -15.55 -6.14
N GLU A 219 -5.45 -15.80 -4.90
CA GLU A 219 -6.04 -16.88 -4.11
C GLU A 219 -7.49 -16.55 -3.70
N VAL A 220 -7.78 -15.27 -3.44
CA VAL A 220 -9.15 -14.79 -3.22
C VAL A 220 -10.00 -14.95 -4.47
N GLU A 221 -9.50 -14.57 -5.65
CA GLU A 221 -10.19 -14.76 -6.94
C GLU A 221 -10.54 -16.23 -7.18
N LYS A 222 -9.60 -17.14 -6.89
CA LYS A 222 -9.83 -18.58 -6.95
C LYS A 222 -10.94 -19.03 -6.00
N SER A 223 -10.90 -18.59 -4.74
CA SER A 223 -11.94 -18.95 -3.75
C SER A 223 -13.34 -18.47 -4.15
N MET A 224 -13.42 -17.37 -4.89
CA MET A 224 -14.66 -16.77 -5.39
C MET A 224 -15.05 -17.28 -6.78
N ASN A 225 -14.29 -18.21 -7.37
CA ASN A 225 -14.48 -18.72 -8.73
C ASN A 225 -14.54 -17.62 -9.80
N LEU A 226 -13.85 -16.49 -9.61
CA LEU A 226 -13.91 -15.36 -10.56
C LEU A 226 -13.24 -15.68 -11.91
N ASN A 227 -12.34 -16.67 -11.91
CA ASN A 227 -11.62 -17.14 -13.09
C ASN A 227 -12.48 -18.05 -13.99
N LEU A 228 -13.67 -18.44 -13.54
CA LEU A 228 -14.57 -19.36 -14.22
C LEU A 228 -15.92 -18.67 -14.43
N LYS A 229 -15.97 -17.70 -15.37
CA LYS A 229 -17.14 -17.36 -16.23
C LYS A 229 -16.95 -15.97 -16.89
N GLU A 230 -16.62 -15.99 -18.17
CA GLU A 230 -17.38 -15.32 -19.23
C GLU A 230 -17.49 -16.33 -20.38
N THR A 231 -18.43 -17.27 -20.25
CA THR A 231 -18.94 -18.01 -21.41
C THR A 231 -20.40 -17.64 -21.51
N ASN A 232 -20.67 -16.50 -22.11
CA ASN A 232 -21.92 -16.20 -22.78
C ASN A 232 -21.52 -15.43 -24.04
N ILE A 233 -21.49 -16.20 -25.13
CA ILE A 233 -21.71 -15.88 -26.55
C ILE A 233 -21.70 -14.38 -26.90
#